data_AF-A0A892ZE91-F1
#
_entry.id   AF-A0A892ZE91-F1
#
_cell.length_a   1.000
_cell.length_b   1.000
_cell.length_c   1.000
_cell.angle_alpha   90.00
_cell.angle_beta   90.00
_cell.angle_gamma   90.00
#
_symmetry.space_group_name_H-M   'P 1'
#
loop_
_entity.id
_entity.type
_entity.pdbx_description
1 polymer ?
#
loop_
_entity_poly.entity_id
_entity_poly.type
_entity_poly.pdbx_seq_one_letter_code
_entity_poly.pdbx_strand_id
1 'polypeptide(L)'
;MSLFQECKDALSADINIIDDKEQSKFILNLLNEFLTSYGTINCNKLMCTDYLNIENVLNSFKDYTYKVYVVADDSDIPIFQTNLKLALENFYDVSALSSKIFIFNENEIFFPLFPNEFIRYGLLNPK
;
A
#
# COMPACT_ATOMS: atom_id res chain seq x y z
N MET A 1 14.83 14.58 -11.09
CA MET A 1 13.59 14.31 -10.34
C MET A 1 13.56 12.83 -10.06
N SER A 2 13.29 12.40 -8.84
CA SER A 2 13.17 10.98 -8.49
C SER A 2 11.70 10.57 -8.50
N LEU A 3 11.42 9.27 -8.69
CA LEU A 3 10.05 8.73 -8.61
C LEU A 3 9.39 9.07 -7.26
N PHE A 4 10.16 9.07 -6.17
CA PHE A 4 9.65 9.48 -4.87
C PHE A 4 9.25 10.96 -4.82
N GLN A 5 9.99 11.85 -5.48
CA GLN A 5 9.61 13.27 -5.53
C GLN A 5 8.32 13.47 -6.33
N GLU A 6 8.17 12.76 -7.46
CA GLU A 6 6.94 12.76 -8.26
C GLU A 6 5.74 12.25 -7.45
N CYS A 7 5.90 11.11 -6.76
CA CYS A 7 4.87 10.59 -5.87
C CYS A 7 4.52 11.55 -4.74
N LYS A 8 5.51 12.21 -4.14
CA LYS A 8 5.28 13.19 -3.08
C LYS A 8 4.50 14.40 -3.59
N ASP A 9 4.79 14.86 -4.81
CA ASP A 9 4.09 15.98 -5.43
C ASP A 9 2.63 15.59 -5.78
N ALA A 10 2.42 14.37 -6.29
CA ALA A 10 1.09 13.81 -6.57
C ALA A 10 0.24 13.65 -5.30
N LEU A 11 0.85 13.22 -4.19
CA LEU A 11 0.19 13.05 -2.90
C LEU A 11 0.21 14.29 -2.01
N SER A 12 0.61 15.45 -2.55
CA SER A 12 0.86 16.68 -1.76
C SER A 12 -0.33 17.18 -0.94
N ALA A 13 -1.57 16.80 -1.32
CA ALA A 13 -2.77 17.11 -0.55
C ALA A 13 -2.82 16.41 0.82
N ASP A 14 -2.19 15.23 0.95
CA ASP A 14 -2.19 14.46 2.18
C ASP A 14 -1.05 13.42 2.23
N ILE A 15 0.16 13.84 2.60
CA ILE A 15 1.29 12.94 2.80
C ILE A 15 2.04 13.27 4.09
N ASN A 16 2.33 12.24 4.88
CA ASN A 16 3.13 12.34 6.10
C ASN A 16 4.25 11.30 6.08
N ILE A 17 5.51 11.76 6.03
CA ILE A 17 6.68 10.89 6.06
C ILE A 17 6.91 10.42 7.49
N ILE A 18 7.20 9.13 7.67
CA ILE A 18 7.46 8.53 8.98
C ILE A 18 8.98 8.42 9.19
N ASP A 19 9.54 9.41 9.89
CA ASP A 19 10.97 9.46 10.21
C ASP A 19 11.31 8.86 11.59
N ASP A 20 10.30 8.63 12.44
CA ASP A 20 10.51 8.05 13.76
C ASP A 20 10.79 6.54 13.67
N LYS A 21 11.86 6.09 14.32
CA LYS A 21 12.33 4.71 14.25
C LYS A 21 11.38 3.73 14.94
N GLU A 22 10.82 4.11 16.09
CA GLU A 22 9.91 3.24 16.83
C GLU A 22 8.58 3.11 16.09
N GLN A 23 8.08 4.21 15.53
CA GLN A 23 6.90 4.21 14.66
C GLN A 23 7.13 3.38 13.40
N SER A 24 8.27 3.53 12.73
CA SER A 24 8.63 2.72 11.57
C SER A 24 8.65 1.22 11.92
N LYS A 25 9.25 0.86 13.05
CA LYS A 25 9.29 -0.52 13.53
C LYS A 25 7.89 -1.07 13.83
N PHE A 26 7.01 -0.27 14.44
CA PHE A 26 5.62 -0.64 14.67
C PHE A 26 4.89 -0.92 13.36
N ILE A 27 5.03 -0.04 12.36
CA ILE A 27 4.40 -0.19 11.04
C ILE A 27 4.90 -1.46 10.34
N LEU A 28 6.20 -1.74 10.40
CA LEU A 28 6.78 -2.97 9.83
C LEU A 28 6.28 -4.23 10.55
N ASN A 29 6.12 -4.18 11.87
CA ASN A 29 5.53 -5.28 12.63
C ASN A 29 4.06 -5.51 12.22
N LEU A 30 3.30 -4.44 12.02
CA LEU A 30 1.92 -4.51 11.54
C LEU A 30 1.86 -5.13 10.13
N LEU A 31 2.73 -4.68 9.21
CA LEU A 31 2.83 -5.25 7.87
C LEU A 31 3.07 -6.76 7.91
N ASN A 32 3.97 -7.22 8.79
CA ASN A 32 4.30 -8.64 8.93
C ASN A 32 3.09 -9.51 9.32
N GLU A 33 2.01 -8.95 9.86
CA GLU A 33 0.79 -9.71 10.13
C GLU A 33 0.05 -10.14 8.86
N PHE A 34 0.24 -9.42 7.74
CA PHE A 34 -0.36 -9.72 6.45
C PHE A 34 0.48 -10.67 5.59
N LEU A 35 1.78 -10.80 5.91
CA LEU A 35 2.75 -11.47 5.05
C LEU A 35 3.02 -12.93 5.45
N THR A 36 3.48 -13.70 4.47
CA THR A 36 4.12 -15.01 4.68
C THR A 36 5.58 -14.81 5.08
N SER A 37 6.24 -15.90 5.51
CA SER A 37 7.69 -15.90 5.73
C SER A 37 8.51 -15.58 4.45
N TYR A 38 7.88 -15.60 3.28
CA TYR A 38 8.50 -15.28 1.99
C TYR A 38 8.22 -13.83 1.54
N GLY A 39 7.59 -12.99 2.38
CA GLY A 39 7.34 -11.59 2.08
C GLY A 39 6.20 -11.35 1.07
N THR A 40 5.30 -12.32 0.90
CA THR A 40 4.10 -12.20 0.05
C THR A 40 2.85 -12.14 0.91
N ILE A 41 1.74 -11.59 0.39
CA ILE A 41 0.44 -11.65 1.09
C ILE A 41 0.07 -13.11 1.44
N ASN A 42 -0.35 -13.34 2.69
CA ASN A 42 -0.76 -14.63 3.20
C ASN A 42 -2.27 -14.87 3.00
N CYS A 43 -2.65 -15.33 1.81
CA CYS A 43 -4.06 -15.64 1.49
C CYS A 43 -4.62 -16.88 2.19
N ASN A 44 -3.82 -17.61 2.97
CA ASN A 44 -4.35 -18.63 3.88
C ASN A 44 -4.91 -17.99 5.17
N LYS A 45 -4.46 -16.78 5.51
CA LYS A 45 -4.90 -16.00 6.67
C LYS A 45 -5.91 -14.91 6.29
N LEU A 46 -5.77 -14.32 5.11
CA LEU A 46 -6.56 -13.19 4.63
C LEU A 46 -7.60 -13.64 3.60
N MET A 47 -8.75 -12.95 3.54
CA MET A 47 -9.61 -13.05 2.38
C MET A 47 -9.02 -12.22 1.25
N CYS A 48 -8.43 -12.90 0.27
CA CYS A 48 -7.79 -12.28 -0.88
C CYS A 48 -8.74 -12.16 -2.08
N THR A 49 -8.67 -11.03 -2.77
CA THR A 49 -9.32 -10.78 -4.06
C THR A 49 -8.30 -10.14 -4.99
N ASP A 50 -8.18 -10.67 -6.21
CA ASP A 50 -7.32 -10.07 -7.23
C ASP A 50 -8.18 -9.22 -8.17
N TYR A 51 -7.82 -7.95 -8.30
CA TYR A 51 -8.42 -7.00 -9.23
C TYR A 51 -7.60 -6.91 -10.50
N LEU A 52 -8.27 -6.73 -11.65
CA LEU A 52 -7.60 -6.70 -12.96
C LEU A 52 -6.65 -5.51 -13.13
N ASN A 53 -7.02 -4.37 -12.54
CA ASN A 53 -6.30 -3.10 -12.61
C ASN A 53 -6.82 -2.15 -11.53
N ILE A 54 -6.25 -0.94 -11.47
CA ILE A 54 -6.67 0.11 -10.53
C ILE A 54 -8.12 0.59 -10.75
N GLU A 55 -8.61 0.63 -11.99
CA GLU A 55 -9.99 1.04 -12.28
C GLU A 55 -11.01 0.09 -11.62
N ASN A 56 -10.74 -1.22 -11.66
CA ASN A 56 -11.54 -2.23 -10.99
C ASN A 56 -11.55 -2.02 -9.46
N VAL A 57 -10.41 -1.64 -8.87
CA VAL A 57 -10.34 -1.28 -7.44
C VAL A 57 -11.19 -0.04 -7.17
N LEU A 58 -10.97 1.07 -7.88
CA LEU A 58 -11.71 2.32 -7.66
C LEU A 58 -13.24 2.13 -7.80
N ASN A 59 -13.69 1.27 -8.71
CA ASN A 59 -15.10 0.95 -8.88
C ASN A 59 -15.71 0.15 -7.72
N SER A 60 -14.90 -0.68 -7.05
CA SER A 60 -15.30 -1.47 -5.87
C SER A 60 -15.22 -0.66 -4.57
N PHE A 61 -14.34 0.34 -4.49
CA PHE A 61 -14.06 1.10 -3.27
C PHE A 61 -14.54 2.56 -3.38
N LYS A 62 -15.81 2.84 -3.06
CA LYS A 62 -16.43 4.15 -3.36
C LYS A 62 -16.23 5.28 -2.33
N ASP A 63 -15.93 4.99 -1.05
CA ASP A 63 -15.92 6.02 0.01
C ASP A 63 -14.79 5.86 1.05
N TYR A 64 -13.63 5.37 0.63
CA TYR A 64 -12.55 5.01 1.56
C TYR A 64 -11.61 6.20 1.83
N THR A 65 -11.97 7.03 2.81
CA THR A 65 -11.22 8.24 3.16
C THR A 65 -10.33 8.09 4.40
N TYR A 66 -9.99 6.87 4.82
CA TYR A 66 -9.11 6.66 5.97
C TYR A 66 -7.63 6.62 5.57
N LYS A 67 -6.77 6.57 6.59
CA LYS A 67 -5.32 6.55 6.44
C LYS A 67 -4.78 5.16 6.15
N VAL A 68 -3.78 5.12 5.28
CA VAL A 68 -2.98 3.93 4.99
C VAL A 68 -1.50 4.28 5.01
N TYR A 69 -0.69 3.30 5.41
CA TYR A 69 0.75 3.32 5.27
C TYR A 69 1.13 2.78 3.90
N VAL A 70 2.20 3.35 3.34
CA VAL A 70 2.85 2.86 2.13
C VAL A 70 4.27 2.46 2.49
N VAL A 71 4.62 1.21 2.19
CA VAL A 71 5.95 0.64 2.40
C VAL A 71 6.45 0.07 1.09
N ALA A 72 7.61 0.55 0.63
CA ALA A 72 8.34 -0.01 -0.49
C ALA A 72 9.41 -0.99 0.02
N ASP A 73 9.65 -2.07 -0.72
CA ASP A 73 10.81 -2.94 -0.52
C ASP A 73 12.06 -2.28 -1.14
N ASP A 74 12.38 -1.08 -0.66
CA ASP A 74 13.51 -0.25 -1.07
C ASP A 74 13.93 0.65 0.10
N SER A 75 15.21 0.60 0.50
CA SER A 75 15.73 1.36 1.64
C SER A 75 15.82 2.87 1.41
N ASP A 76 15.83 3.30 0.14
CA ASP A 76 15.93 4.72 -0.23
C ASP A 76 14.56 5.40 -0.26
N ILE A 77 13.47 4.63 -0.20
CA ILE A 77 12.09 5.12 -0.14
C ILE A 77 11.62 5.08 1.32
N PRO A 78 11.33 6.22 1.96
CA PRO A 78 10.86 6.23 3.34
C PRO A 78 9.43 5.67 3.44
N ILE A 79 9.08 5.16 4.62
CA ILE A 79 7.68 4.84 4.95
C ILE A 79 6.90 6.15 5.01
N PHE A 80 5.72 6.18 4.42
CA PHE A 80 4.82 7.33 4.53
C PHE A 80 3.38 6.91 4.75
N GLN A 81 2.57 7.85 5.24
CA GLN A 81 1.14 7.69 5.44
C GLN A 81 0.39 8.69 4.57
N THR A 82 -0.72 8.25 3.97
CA THR A 82 -1.59 9.08 3.14
C THR A 82 -3.04 8.62 3.25
N ASN A 83 -3.96 9.31 2.59
CA ASN A 83 -5.34 8.87 2.42
C ASN A 83 -5.41 7.72 1.40
N LEU A 84 -6.19 6.67 1.68
CA LEU A 84 -6.35 5.56 0.73
C LEU A 84 -6.88 6.04 -0.62
N LYS A 85 -7.88 6.92 -0.64
CA LYS A 85 -8.42 7.49 -1.87
C LYS A 85 -7.31 8.16 -2.69
N LEU A 86 -6.48 8.99 -2.05
CA LEU A 86 -5.41 9.72 -2.73
C LEU A 86 -4.33 8.78 -3.27
N ALA A 87 -3.97 7.73 -2.51
CA ALA A 87 -3.05 6.68 -2.96
C ALA A 87 -3.57 5.91 -4.17
N LEU A 88 -4.87 5.58 -4.20
CA LEU A 88 -5.48 4.84 -5.32
C LEU A 88 -5.69 5.73 -6.56
N GLU A 89 -6.05 7.00 -6.38
CA GLU A 89 -6.18 7.96 -7.49
C GLU A 89 -4.82 8.27 -8.14
N ASN A 90 -3.72 8.21 -7.39
CA ASN A 90 -2.34 8.38 -7.88
C ASN A 90 -1.55 7.06 -7.82
N PHE A 91 -2.21 5.94 -8.09
CA PHE A 91 -1.65 4.60 -7.89
C PHE A 91 -0.36 4.34 -8.67
N TYR A 92 -0.22 4.89 -9.88
CA TYR A 92 0.96 4.66 -10.70
C TYR A 92 2.20 5.38 -10.16
N ASP A 93 2.05 6.57 -9.59
CA ASP A 93 3.13 7.25 -8.90
C ASP A 93 3.59 6.47 -7.66
N VAL A 94 2.65 5.85 -6.94
CA VAL A 94 2.92 5.03 -5.75
C VAL A 94 3.54 3.68 -6.09
N SER A 95 2.98 2.96 -7.05
CA SER A 95 3.43 1.61 -7.45
C SER A 95 4.74 1.64 -8.23
N ALA A 96 5.11 2.76 -8.85
CA ALA A 96 6.40 2.91 -9.50
C ALA A 96 7.58 3.00 -8.51
N LEU A 97 7.33 3.26 -7.21
CA LEU A 97 8.40 3.44 -6.22
C LEU A 97 9.24 2.18 -6.00
N SER A 98 8.65 0.99 -6.16
CA SER A 98 9.37 -0.29 -6.09
C SER A 98 8.55 -1.40 -6.74
N SER A 99 9.21 -2.47 -7.18
CA SER A 99 8.53 -3.68 -7.66
C SER A 99 7.67 -4.38 -6.58
N LYS A 100 7.92 -4.10 -5.29
CA LYS A 100 7.07 -4.55 -4.19
C LYS A 100 6.67 -3.35 -3.34
N ILE A 101 5.37 -3.06 -3.37
CA ILE A 101 4.76 -1.97 -2.64
C ILE A 101 3.60 -2.53 -1.83
N PHE A 102 3.50 -2.10 -0.58
CA PHE A 102 2.42 -2.46 0.32
C PHE A 102 1.67 -1.18 0.71
N ILE A 103 0.37 -1.13 0.41
CA ILE A 103 -0.52 -0.03 0.81
C ILE A 103 -1.51 -0.63 1.80
N PHE A 104 -1.45 -0.27 3.07
CA PHE A 104 -2.19 -1.03 4.11
C PHE A 104 -2.54 -0.20 5.35
N ASN A 105 -3.44 -0.74 6.16
CA ASN A 105 -3.71 -0.30 7.52
C ASN A 105 -3.83 -1.53 8.45
N GLU A 106 -4.48 -1.38 9.61
CA GLU A 106 -4.62 -2.47 10.57
C GLU A 106 -5.56 -3.60 10.10
N ASN A 107 -6.38 -3.36 9.08
CA ASN A 107 -7.44 -4.28 8.66
C ASN A 107 -7.23 -4.82 7.24
N GLU A 108 -6.58 -4.08 6.37
CA GLU A 108 -6.48 -4.45 4.96
C GLU A 108 -5.18 -4.02 4.30
N ILE A 109 -4.89 -4.68 3.18
CA ILE A 109 -3.68 -4.50 2.39
C ILE A 109 -3.99 -4.57 0.89
N PHE A 110 -3.40 -3.65 0.13
CA PHE A 110 -3.28 -3.70 -1.32
C PHE A 110 -1.82 -3.94 -1.70
N PHE A 111 -1.63 -4.83 -2.66
CA PHE A 111 -0.31 -5.21 -3.17
C PHE A 111 -0.35 -5.32 -4.69
N PRO A 112 0.32 -4.40 -5.41
CA PRO A 112 0.49 -4.51 -6.86
C PRO A 112 1.26 -5.79 -7.19
N LEU A 113 0.74 -6.61 -8.11
CA LEU A 113 1.34 -7.87 -8.54
C LEU A 113 2.29 -7.62 -9.72
N PHE A 114 3.30 -6.77 -9.54
CA PHE A 114 4.31 -6.49 -10.57
C PHE A 114 4.86 -7.77 -11.22
N PRO A 115 5.03 -7.84 -12.56
CA PRO A 115 4.96 -6.75 -13.54
C PRO A 115 3.60 -6.57 -14.22
N ASN A 116 2.53 -7.19 -13.71
CA ASN A 116 1.19 -7.02 -14.30
C ASN A 116 0.44 -5.88 -13.61
N GLU A 117 -0.71 -5.51 -14.19
CA GLU A 117 -1.63 -4.50 -13.65
C GLU A 117 -2.48 -5.03 -12.48
N PHE A 118 -2.39 -6.32 -12.15
CA PHE A 118 -3.23 -6.90 -11.10
C PHE A 118 -2.88 -6.32 -9.74
N ILE A 119 -3.93 -6.11 -8.94
CA ILE A 119 -3.79 -5.63 -7.57
C ILE A 119 -4.44 -6.67 -6.68
N ARG A 120 -3.64 -7.25 -5.78
CA ARG A 120 -4.17 -8.13 -4.75
C ARG A 120 -4.64 -7.28 -3.57
N TYR A 121 -5.90 -7.42 -3.24
CA TYR A 121 -6.50 -6.93 -2.01
C TYR A 121 -6.62 -8.06 -1.00
N GLY A 122 -6.21 -7.82 0.24
CA GLY A 122 -6.37 -8.75 1.35
C GLY A 122 -7.07 -8.07 2.54
N LEU A 123 -8.11 -8.73 3.06
CA LEU A 123 -8.84 -8.28 4.25
C LEU A 123 -8.58 -9.21 5.44
N LEU A 124 -8.17 -8.61 6.56
CA LEU A 124 -7.99 -9.26 7.86
C LEU A 124 -9.33 -9.23 8.61
N ASN A 125 -9.89 -10.41 8.90
CA ASN A 125 -11.16 -10.60 9.62
C ASN A 125 -12.38 -9.90 8.98
N PRO A 126 -12.94 -10.46 7.90
CA PRO A 126 -14.24 -10.02 7.41
C PRO A 126 -15.30 -10.33 8.47
N LYS A 127 -16.02 -9.30 8.90
CA LYS A 127 -17.24 -9.45 9.71
C LYS A 127 -18.37 -10.02 8.87
#